data_AF-A0A5J5B3E3-F1
#
_entry.id   AF-A0A5J5B3E3-F1
#
_cell.length_a   1.000
_cell.length_b   1.000
_cell.length_c   1.000
_cell.angle_alpha   90.00
_cell.angle_beta   90.00
_cell.angle_gamma   90.00
#
_symmetry.space_group_name_H-M   'P 1'
#
loop_
_entity.id
_entity.type
_entity.pdbx_description
1 polymer ?
#
loop_
_entity_poly.entity_id
_entity_poly.type
_entity_poly.pdbx_seq_one_letter_code
_entity_poly.pdbx_strand_id
1 'polypeptide(L)'
;MTVVLSDVVILRDLLRPLSDLNDASALCKYLESFYTLRKPVASTINTLAGALYKVFCASPDPARKEMRQACFDYLSLGGIFSNGPIALLSGLNPRPLSLVLHFFAVAVYGAGRLLLPFPSPNRVWLGARLISGASGIIFPIIKAEGVRQMFFPIVVPAYYRVPPAN
;
A
#
# COMPACT_ATOMS: atom_id res chain seq x y z
N MET A 1 11.87 5.86 7.55
CA MET A 1 12.82 6.82 6.95
C MET A 1 12.45 7.18 5.52
N THR A 2 12.11 6.23 4.63
CA THR A 2 11.73 6.50 3.23
C THR A 2 10.64 7.57 3.06
N VAL A 3 9.55 7.50 3.83
CA VAL A 3 8.49 8.52 3.78
C VAL A 3 9.02 9.91 4.11
N VAL A 4 9.85 10.04 5.16
CA VAL A 4 10.44 11.31 5.57
C VAL A 4 11.35 11.88 4.48
N LEU A 5 12.22 11.05 3.90
CA LEU A 5 13.11 11.49 2.83
C LEU A 5 12.33 11.91 1.58
N SER A 6 11.29 11.18 1.23
CA SER A 6 10.38 11.55 0.15
C SER A 6 9.67 12.88 0.44
N ASP A 7 9.19 13.07 1.66
CA ASP A 7 8.52 14.32 2.07
C ASP A 7 9.48 15.51 1.99
N VAL A 8 10.74 15.33 2.40
CA VAL A 8 11.78 16.38 2.32
C VAL A 8 12.03 16.79 0.87
N VAL A 9 12.12 15.85 -0.06
CA VAL A 9 12.32 16.16 -1.50
C VAL A 9 11.13 16.93 -2.07
N ILE A 10 9.90 16.46 -1.82
CA ILE A 10 8.68 17.13 -2.29
C ILE A 10 8.58 18.54 -1.71
N LEU A 11 8.83 18.69 -0.40
CA LEU A 11 8.75 19.98 0.28
C LEU A 11 9.82 20.94 -0.24
N ARG A 12 11.07 20.47 -0.43
CA ARG A 12 12.14 21.27 -1.04
C ARG A 12 11.72 21.81 -2.41
N ASP A 13 11.16 20.97 -3.27
CA ASP A 13 10.80 21.35 -4.64
C ASP A 13 9.63 22.34 -4.67
N LEU A 14 8.66 22.19 -3.76
CA LEU A 14 7.55 23.12 -3.60
C LEU A 14 7.97 24.47 -3.01
N LEU A 15 8.94 24.49 -2.09
CA LEU A 15 9.39 25.73 -1.44
C LEU A 15 10.47 26.48 -2.25
N ARG A 16 11.20 25.81 -3.14
CA ARG A 16 12.24 26.41 -3.99
C ARG A 16 11.82 27.70 -4.73
N PRO A 17 10.61 27.81 -5.31
CA PRO A 17 10.20 29.05 -6.00
C PRO A 17 9.75 30.18 -5.06
N LEU A 18 9.61 29.96 -3.75
CA LEU A 18 9.22 31.01 -2.80
C LEU A 18 10.42 31.85 -2.41
N SER A 19 10.35 33.16 -2.68
CA SER A 19 11.37 34.14 -2.28
C SER A 19 11.17 34.67 -0.85
N ASP A 20 9.93 34.66 -0.35
CA ASP A 20 9.58 35.08 1.00
C ASP A 20 8.71 34.02 1.70
N LEU A 21 9.20 33.51 2.82
CA LEU A 21 8.48 32.52 3.63
C LEU A 21 7.49 33.17 4.62
N ASN A 22 7.51 34.50 4.75
CA ASN A 22 6.54 35.23 5.56
C ASN A 22 5.21 35.49 4.81
N ASP A 23 5.16 35.27 3.49
CA ASP A 23 3.90 35.26 2.74
C ASP A 23 3.09 34.00 3.08
N ALA A 24 2.26 34.12 4.12
CA ALA A 24 1.40 33.04 4.59
C ALA A 24 0.43 32.55 3.50
N SER A 25 -0.03 33.41 2.58
CA SER A 25 -0.97 33.01 1.53
C SER A 25 -0.29 32.12 0.49
N ALA A 26 0.91 32.52 0.05
CA ALA A 26 1.71 31.72 -0.86
C ALA A 26 2.14 30.40 -0.21
N LEU A 27 2.62 30.45 1.04
CA LEU A 27 3.06 29.25 1.78
C LEU A 27 1.92 28.23 1.94
N CYS A 28 0.72 28.66 2.31
CA CYS A 28 -0.45 27.78 2.43
C CYS A 28 -0.76 27.04 1.13
N LYS A 29 -0.69 27.70 -0.03
CA LYS A 29 -0.97 27.07 -1.34
C LYS A 29 0.03 25.95 -1.69
N TYR A 30 1.31 26.14 -1.35
CA TYR A 30 2.33 25.11 -1.55
C TYR A 30 2.19 23.97 -0.52
N LEU A 31 1.85 24.27 0.73
CA LEU A 31 1.58 23.25 1.75
C LEU A 31 0.36 22.37 1.42
N GLU A 32 -0.72 22.94 0.90
CA GLU A 32 -1.85 22.16 0.35
C GLU A 32 -1.39 21.16 -0.73
N SER A 33 -0.44 21.59 -1.55
CA SER A 33 0.12 20.76 -2.61
C SER A 33 1.00 19.65 -2.05
N PHE A 34 1.81 19.95 -1.03
CA PHE A 34 2.58 18.96 -0.28
C PHE A 34 1.69 17.86 0.32
N TYR A 35 0.59 18.22 0.99
CA TYR A 35 -0.34 17.24 1.58
C TYR A 35 -0.99 16.33 0.55
N THR A 36 -1.10 16.77 -0.70
CA THR A 36 -1.56 15.93 -1.80
C THR A 36 -0.44 15.02 -2.29
N LEU A 37 0.71 15.60 -2.63
CA LEU A 37 1.81 14.91 -3.31
C LEU A 37 2.46 13.84 -2.45
N ARG A 38 2.46 14.01 -1.12
CA ARG A 38 2.98 12.98 -0.20
C ARG A 38 2.10 11.75 -0.07
N LYS A 39 0.79 11.86 -0.34
CA LYS A 39 -0.17 10.79 -0.05
C LYS A 39 0.15 9.47 -0.74
N PRO A 40 0.48 9.39 -2.04
CA PRO A 40 0.74 8.11 -2.69
C PRO A 40 1.86 7.29 -2.02
N VAL A 41 2.99 7.92 -1.71
CA VAL A 41 4.14 7.26 -1.07
C VAL A 41 3.83 6.91 0.39
N ALA A 42 3.35 7.90 1.16
CA ALA A 42 3.04 7.71 2.58
C ALA A 42 1.96 6.64 2.77
N SER A 43 0.88 6.73 2.01
CA SER A 43 -0.26 5.81 2.07
C SER A 43 0.13 4.39 1.69
N THR A 44 0.91 4.21 0.62
CA THR A 44 1.37 2.87 0.22
C THR A 44 2.22 2.23 1.31
N ILE A 45 3.20 2.97 1.85
CA ILE A 45 4.12 2.45 2.87
C ILE A 45 3.37 2.18 4.19
N ASN A 46 2.50 3.09 4.63
CA ASN A 46 1.69 2.90 5.84
C ASN A 46 0.74 1.70 5.70
N THR A 47 0.08 1.60 4.55
CA THR A 47 -0.82 0.48 4.25
C THR A 47 -0.08 -0.84 4.26
N LEU A 48 1.05 -0.89 3.58
CA LEU A 48 1.87 -2.09 3.50
C LEU A 48 2.38 -2.52 4.88
N ALA A 49 2.88 -1.57 5.66
CA ALA A 49 3.36 -1.84 7.02
C ALA A 49 2.24 -2.40 7.91
N GLY A 50 1.06 -1.76 7.90
CA GLY A 50 -0.10 -2.22 8.67
C GLY A 50 -0.60 -3.59 8.22
N ALA A 51 -0.70 -3.82 6.91
CA ALA A 51 -1.17 -5.08 6.35
C ALA A 51 -0.19 -6.23 6.65
N LEU A 52 1.12 -6.04 6.39
CA LEU A 52 2.13 -7.05 6.68
C LEU A 52 2.26 -7.33 8.16
N TYR A 53 2.15 -6.32 9.03
CA TYR A 53 2.10 -6.55 10.47
C TYR A 53 0.95 -7.49 10.86
N LYS A 54 -0.26 -7.27 10.32
CA LYS A 54 -1.42 -8.13 10.59
C LYS A 54 -1.25 -9.55 10.03
N VAL A 55 -0.62 -9.69 8.86
CA VAL A 55 -0.31 -10.98 8.23
C VAL A 55 0.71 -11.75 9.07
N PHE A 56 1.82 -11.13 9.45
CA PHE A 56 2.97 -11.83 10.05
C PHE A 56 2.89 -12.00 11.56
N CYS A 57 2.20 -11.08 12.26
CA CYS A 57 2.07 -11.15 13.72
C CYS A 57 1.48 -12.50 14.17
N ALA A 58 1.92 -13.03 15.30
CA ALA A 58 1.45 -14.29 15.82
C ALA A 58 -0.07 -14.26 16.05
N SER A 59 -0.74 -15.39 15.79
CA SER A 59 -2.17 -15.53 16.02
C SER A 59 -2.52 -16.99 16.33
N PRO A 60 -3.47 -17.24 17.24
CA PRO A 60 -4.06 -18.56 17.39
C PRO A 60 -4.95 -18.92 16.21
N ASP A 61 -5.44 -17.94 15.45
CA ASP A 61 -6.35 -18.16 14.32
C ASP A 61 -5.68 -18.95 13.17
N PRO A 62 -6.19 -20.14 12.82
CA PRO A 62 -5.68 -20.92 11.69
C PRO A 62 -5.66 -20.13 10.38
N ALA A 63 -6.68 -19.29 10.10
CA ALA A 63 -6.74 -18.54 8.85
C ALA A 63 -5.59 -17.52 8.72
N ARG A 64 -5.16 -16.92 9.84
CA ARG A 64 -4.00 -16.02 9.86
C ARG A 64 -2.68 -16.77 9.71
N LYS A 65 -2.57 -17.99 10.26
CA LYS A 65 -1.40 -18.85 10.03
C LYS A 65 -1.28 -19.22 8.55
N GLU A 66 -2.39 -19.61 7.93
CA GLU A 66 -2.44 -19.91 6.50
C GLU A 66 -2.12 -18.68 5.64
N MET A 67 -2.65 -17.50 5.97
CA MET A 67 -2.32 -16.26 5.26
C MET A 67 -0.82 -15.95 5.28
N ARG A 68 -0.18 -16.14 6.43
CA ARG A 68 1.27 -15.97 6.58
C ARG A 68 2.04 -16.97 5.71
N GLN A 69 1.67 -18.24 5.75
CA GLN A 69 2.31 -19.28 4.94
C GLN A 69 2.10 -19.05 3.44
N ALA A 70 0.89 -18.67 3.04
CA ALA A 70 0.55 -18.29 1.68
C ALA A 70 1.39 -17.12 1.19
N CYS A 71 1.66 -16.13 2.05
CA CYS A 71 2.54 -15.01 1.70
C CYS A 71 3.97 -15.47 1.41
N PHE A 72 4.57 -16.30 2.26
CA PHE A 72 5.91 -16.85 2.01
C PHE A 72 5.96 -17.67 0.72
N ASP A 73 5.00 -18.57 0.53
CA ASP A 73 5.01 -19.47 -0.62
C ASP A 73 4.70 -18.72 -1.93
N TYR A 74 3.86 -17.68 -1.89
CA TYR A 74 3.61 -16.79 -3.02
C TYR A 74 4.87 -16.02 -3.41
N LEU A 75 5.58 -15.44 -2.43
CA LEU A 75 6.85 -14.74 -2.66
C LEU A 75 7.95 -15.67 -3.15
N SER A 76 7.87 -16.97 -2.82
CA SER A 76 8.85 -17.97 -3.27
C SER A 76 8.68 -18.38 -4.74
N LEU A 77 7.56 -18.02 -5.39
CA LEU A 77 7.32 -18.32 -6.82
C LEU A 77 8.22 -17.52 -7.77
N GLY A 78 8.89 -16.46 -7.29
CA GLY A 78 9.78 -15.65 -8.13
C GLY A 78 9.04 -14.74 -9.12
N GLY A 79 9.80 -14.05 -9.98
CA GLY A 79 9.26 -13.23 -11.05
C GLY A 79 8.31 -12.14 -10.55
N ILE A 80 7.14 -12.01 -11.19
CA ILE A 80 6.15 -10.97 -10.83
C ILE A 80 5.59 -11.13 -9.41
N PHE A 81 5.56 -12.37 -8.89
CA PHE A 81 5.04 -12.69 -7.56
C PHE A 81 5.95 -12.17 -6.44
N SER A 82 7.24 -12.00 -6.72
CA SER A 82 8.22 -11.44 -5.77
C SER A 82 8.58 -9.99 -6.12
N ASN A 83 8.87 -9.69 -7.38
CA ASN A 83 9.35 -8.37 -7.81
C ASN A 83 8.33 -7.26 -7.50
N GLY A 84 7.04 -7.52 -7.69
CA GLY A 84 5.97 -6.56 -7.38
C GLY A 84 5.90 -6.21 -5.90
N PRO A 85 5.67 -7.19 -4.99
CA PRO A 85 5.66 -6.95 -3.55
C PRO A 85 6.97 -6.37 -3.01
N ILE A 86 8.14 -6.80 -3.51
CA ILE A 86 9.44 -6.27 -3.08
C ILE A 86 9.64 -4.82 -3.54
N ALA A 87 9.17 -4.44 -4.73
CA ALA A 87 9.19 -3.05 -5.20
C ALA A 87 8.29 -2.13 -4.36
N LEU A 88 7.17 -2.65 -3.85
CA LEU A 88 6.31 -1.94 -2.90
C LEU A 88 6.99 -1.81 -1.52
N LEU A 89 7.60 -2.89 -1.02
CA LEU A 89 8.31 -2.94 0.27
C LEU A 89 9.53 -2.01 0.32
N SER A 90 10.28 -1.95 -0.76
CA SER A 90 11.44 -1.05 -0.90
C SER A 90 11.03 0.41 -1.09
N GLY A 91 9.75 0.70 -1.34
CA GLY A 91 9.27 2.04 -1.64
C GLY A 91 9.71 2.57 -3.01
N LEU A 92 10.29 1.73 -3.87
CA LEU A 92 10.78 2.11 -5.20
C LEU A 92 9.65 2.28 -6.23
N ASN A 93 8.53 1.58 -6.04
CA ASN A 93 7.37 1.69 -6.92
C ASN A 93 6.06 1.68 -6.12
N PRO A 94 5.74 2.76 -5.38
CA PRO A 94 4.58 2.82 -4.52
C PRO A 94 3.31 2.98 -5.38
N ARG A 95 2.76 1.84 -5.82
CA ARG A 95 1.50 1.76 -6.60
C ARG A 95 0.41 1.10 -5.75
N PRO A 96 -0.52 1.88 -5.19
CA PRO A 96 -1.59 1.35 -4.35
C PRO A 96 -2.44 0.25 -4.99
N LEU A 97 -2.73 0.35 -6.29
CA LEU A 97 -3.44 -0.71 -7.02
C LEU A 97 -2.64 -2.01 -7.02
N SER A 98 -1.33 -1.94 -7.26
CA SER A 98 -0.45 -3.10 -7.24
C SER A 98 -0.42 -3.77 -5.87
N LEU A 99 -0.47 -2.96 -4.80
CA LEU A 99 -0.53 -3.45 -3.43
C LEU A 99 -1.80 -4.25 -3.17
N VAL A 100 -2.96 -3.71 -3.54
CA VAL A 100 -4.25 -4.40 -3.35
C VAL A 100 -4.29 -5.69 -4.17
N LEU A 101 -3.85 -5.65 -5.43
CA LEU A 101 -3.81 -6.81 -6.31
C LEU A 101 -2.93 -7.93 -5.75
N HIS A 102 -1.70 -7.62 -5.33
CA HIS A 102 -0.82 -8.65 -4.74
C HIS A 102 -1.35 -9.20 -3.42
N PHE A 103 -1.96 -8.35 -2.58
CA PHE A 103 -2.52 -8.80 -1.31
C PHE A 103 -3.67 -9.80 -1.51
N PHE A 104 -4.59 -9.52 -2.43
CA PHE A 104 -5.66 -10.45 -2.77
C PHE A 104 -5.15 -11.67 -3.56
N ALA A 105 -4.12 -11.52 -4.39
CA ALA A 105 -3.49 -12.65 -5.09
C ALA A 105 -2.89 -13.66 -4.10
N VAL A 106 -2.22 -13.19 -3.04
CA VAL A 106 -1.74 -14.05 -1.94
C VAL A 106 -2.92 -14.76 -1.27
N ALA A 107 -4.03 -14.06 -1.04
CA ALA A 107 -5.20 -14.63 -0.39
C ALA A 107 -5.85 -15.74 -1.24
N VAL A 108 -6.05 -15.48 -2.54
CA VAL A 108 -6.59 -16.45 -3.50
C VAL A 108 -5.63 -17.63 -3.68
N TYR A 109 -4.32 -17.39 -3.74
CA TYR A 109 -3.31 -18.44 -3.79
C TYR A 109 -3.36 -19.34 -2.55
N GLY A 110 -3.46 -18.76 -1.36
CA GLY A 110 -3.63 -19.52 -0.10
C GLY A 110 -4.92 -20.35 -0.09
N ALA A 111 -6.04 -19.76 -0.51
CA ALA A 111 -7.31 -20.50 -0.62
C ALA A 111 -7.21 -21.65 -1.65
N GLY A 112 -6.62 -21.41 -2.82
CA GLY A 112 -6.43 -22.43 -3.85
C GLY A 112 -5.60 -23.62 -3.35
N ARG A 113 -4.52 -23.36 -2.61
CA ARG A 113 -3.72 -24.40 -1.97
C ARG A 113 -4.48 -25.26 -0.97
N LEU A 114 -5.42 -24.66 -0.23
CA LEU A 114 -6.26 -25.41 0.70
C LEU A 114 -7.26 -26.32 -0.01
N LEU A 115 -7.72 -25.93 -1.22
CA LEU A 115 -8.74 -26.67 -1.97
C LEU A 115 -8.17 -27.80 -2.84
N LEU A 116 -6.87 -27.80 -3.12
CA LEU A 116 -6.22 -28.82 -3.95
C LEU A 116 -5.57 -29.94 -3.12
N PRO A 117 -5.50 -31.18 -3.64
CA PRO A 117 -6.18 -31.67 -4.86
C PRO A 117 -7.68 -31.92 -4.65
N PHE A 118 -8.14 -32.12 -3.41
CA PHE A 118 -9.54 -32.35 -3.08
C PHE A 118 -10.04 -31.38 -2.01
N PRO A 119 -11.16 -30.68 -2.24
CA PRO A 119 -11.75 -29.80 -1.26
C PRO A 119 -12.46 -30.62 -0.17
N SER A 120 -12.24 -30.27 1.10
CA SER A 120 -13.06 -30.75 2.22
C SER A 120 -13.83 -29.58 2.84
N PRO A 121 -14.99 -29.79 3.49
CA PRO A 121 -15.78 -28.71 4.10
C PRO A 121 -14.95 -27.83 5.05
N ASN A 122 -14.06 -28.44 5.85
CA ASN A 122 -13.17 -27.71 6.75
C ASN A 122 -12.14 -26.84 5.99
N ARG A 123 -11.60 -27.34 4.88
CA ARG A 123 -10.65 -26.60 4.02
C ARG A 123 -11.33 -25.47 3.27
N VAL A 124 -12.54 -25.70 2.76
CA VAL A 124 -13.38 -24.67 2.13
C VAL A 124 -13.68 -23.56 3.14
N TRP A 125 -14.09 -23.92 4.35
CA TRP A 125 -14.35 -22.97 5.41
C TRP A 125 -13.10 -22.16 5.79
N LEU A 126 -11.95 -22.82 5.92
CA LEU A 126 -10.69 -22.15 6.21
C LEU A 126 -10.27 -21.19 5.08
N GLY A 127 -10.45 -21.59 3.81
CA GLY A 127 -10.23 -20.73 2.66
C GLY A 127 -11.14 -19.51 2.65
N ALA A 128 -12.43 -19.68 2.94
CA ALA A 128 -13.38 -18.56 3.07
C ALA A 128 -12.97 -17.61 4.20
N ARG A 129 -12.53 -18.13 5.35
CA ARG A 129 -12.01 -17.33 6.47
C ARG A 129 -10.72 -16.59 6.11
N LEU A 130 -9.86 -17.18 5.29
CA LEU A 130 -8.64 -16.55 4.79
C LEU A 130 -8.97 -15.33 3.91
N ILE A 131 -9.88 -15.50 2.93
CA ILE A 131 -10.33 -14.38 2.07
C ILE A 131 -11.03 -13.29 2.90
N SER A 132 -11.90 -13.69 3.84
CA SER A 132 -12.59 -12.75 4.73
C SER A 132 -11.59 -11.97 5.61
N GLY A 133 -10.61 -12.66 6.18
CA GLY A 133 -9.54 -12.04 6.96
C GLY A 133 -8.70 -11.07 6.13
N ALA A 134 -8.41 -11.40 4.87
CA ALA A 134 -7.69 -10.52 3.96
C ALA A 134 -8.47 -9.22 3.70
N SER A 135 -9.76 -9.33 3.39
CA SER A 135 -10.66 -8.18 3.22
C SER A 135 -10.75 -7.32 4.50
N GLY A 136 -10.81 -7.97 5.67
CA GLY A 136 -10.84 -7.32 6.97
C GLY A 136 -9.54 -6.57 7.33
N ILE A 137 -8.44 -6.84 6.64
CA ILE A 137 -7.18 -6.09 6.77
C ILE A 137 -7.16 -4.92 5.77
N ILE A 138 -7.43 -5.18 4.49
CA ILE A 138 -7.23 -4.19 3.42
C ILE A 138 -8.30 -3.11 3.40
N PHE A 139 -9.59 -3.46 3.51
CA PHE A 139 -10.65 -2.46 3.36
C PHE A 139 -10.63 -1.35 4.42
N PRO A 140 -10.41 -1.65 5.73
CA PRO A 140 -10.26 -0.60 6.72
C PRO A 140 -9.10 0.34 6.43
N ILE A 141 -7.98 -0.20 5.93
CA ILE A 141 -6.81 0.62 5.61
C ILE A 141 -7.07 1.51 4.40
N ILE A 142 -7.64 0.98 3.31
CA ILE A 142 -8.05 1.77 2.14
C ILE A 142 -9.02 2.89 2.56
N LYS A 143 -9.96 2.60 3.48
CA LYS A 143 -10.91 3.59 3.99
C LYS A 143 -10.21 4.69 4.79
N ALA A 144 -9.24 4.34 5.63
CA ALA A 144 -8.48 5.29 6.44
C ALA A 144 -7.59 6.21 5.58
N GLU A 145 -7.02 5.66 4.51
CA GLU A 145 -6.10 6.36 3.61
C GLU A 145 -6.83 7.19 2.51
N GLY A 146 -8.08 6.85 2.22
CA GLY A 146 -8.93 7.55 1.26
C GLY A 146 -8.82 7.00 -0.16
N VAL A 147 -9.92 6.40 -0.65
CA VAL A 147 -10.02 5.70 -1.95
C VAL A 147 -9.57 6.58 -3.12
N ARG A 148 -10.05 7.83 -3.18
CA ARG A 148 -9.76 8.74 -4.30
C ARG A 148 -8.30 9.18 -4.30
N GLN A 149 -7.75 9.44 -3.13
CA GLN A 149 -6.36 9.88 -2.98
C GLN A 149 -5.37 8.75 -3.26
N MET A 150 -5.75 7.52 -2.90
CA MET A 150 -4.95 6.32 -3.09
C MET A 150 -4.91 5.87 -4.56
N PHE A 151 -6.06 5.88 -5.27
CA PHE A 151 -6.13 5.33 -6.63
C PHE A 151 -6.12 6.36 -7.75
N PHE A 152 -6.42 7.63 -7.44
CA PHE A 152 -6.56 8.68 -8.46
C PHE A 152 -5.79 9.97 -8.06
N PRO A 153 -4.44 9.90 -7.91
CA PRO A 153 -3.64 11.04 -7.46
C PRO A 153 -3.53 12.17 -8.51
N ILE A 154 -3.56 11.84 -9.81
CA ILE A 154 -3.41 12.80 -10.93
C ILE A 154 -4.60 13.75 -11.05
N VAL A 155 -5.75 13.38 -10.49
CA VAL A 155 -6.97 14.21 -10.51
C VAL A 155 -6.92 15.31 -9.44
N VAL A 156 -5.82 15.41 -8.69
CA VAL A 156 -5.66 16.44 -7.66
C VAL A 156 -4.89 17.63 -8.24
N PRO A 157 -5.48 18.84 -8.28
CA PRO A 157 -4.91 20.03 -8.93
C PRO A 157 -3.50 20.41 -8.47
N ALA A 158 -3.12 20.01 -7.26
CA ALA A 158 -1.79 20.21 -6.69
C ALA A 158 -0.65 19.60 -7.50
N TYR A 159 -0.90 18.55 -8.30
CA TYR A 159 0.14 17.89 -9.11
C TYR A 159 0.74 18.83 -10.17
N TYR A 160 -0.04 19.80 -10.65
CA TYR A 160 0.37 20.76 -11.68
C TYR A 160 1.03 22.03 -11.12
N ARG A 161 1.15 22.15 -9.79
CA ARG A 161 1.77 23.33 -9.14
C ARG A 161 3.26 23.17 -8.89
N VAL A 162 3.82 21.98 -9.15
CA VAL A 162 5.26 21.73 -9.08
C VAL A 162 5.88 22.27 -10.38
N PRO A 163 6.89 23.16 -10.31
CA PRO A 163 7.65 23.55 -11.49
C PRO A 163 8.26 22.31 -12.15
N PRO A 164 8.34 22.23 -13.50
CA PRO A 164 9.03 21.13 -14.16
C PRO A 164 10.46 21.01 -13.63
N ALA A 165 10.89 19.78 -13.34
CA ALA A 165 12.27 19.52 -12.98
C ALA A 165 13.15 19.82 -14.20
N ASN A 166 14.02 20.83 -14.08
CA ASN A 166 15.10 21.08 -15.03
C ASN A 166 16.18 20.00 -14.94
#